data_AF-A0A3M1QWZ8-F1
#
_entry.id   AF-A0A3M1QWZ8-F1
#
_cell.length_a   1.000
_cell.length_b   1.000
_cell.length_c   1.000
_cell.angle_alpha   90.00
_cell.angle_beta   90.00
_cell.angle_gamma   90.00
#
_symmetry.space_group_name_H-M   'P 1'
#
loop_
_entity.id
_entity.type
_entity.pdbx_description
1 polymer ?
#
loop_
_entity_poly.entity_id
_entity_poly.type
_entity_poly.pdbx_seq_one_letter_code
_entity_poly.pdbx_strand_id
1 'polypeptide(L)'
;MQQQYTLTVTKNGTGTGTVTSNPAGIDCGQDCTQDYLEGTLVTLTATPDPDSSFAGWSGDCTDIGNNQAQVTMDADKTCTATFTLVSGLELSLNQSSFQTGDTLILTATVIPGATPQRVDVYVALRLPNGIRLFLQWDGRLIRAARPLVRNWLVTSFHGELFRHTFRGTEPDGDYTWKGAFTEAGTRRVIGEISQAPFSFTP
;
A
#
# COMPACT_ATOMS: atom_id res chain seq x y z
N MET A 1 -48.88 -4.78 3.46
CA MET A 1 -47.60 -5.45 3.17
C MET A 1 -46.57 -4.35 3.01
N GLN A 2 -45.41 -4.47 3.63
CA GLN A 2 -44.36 -3.44 3.48
C GLN A 2 -43.54 -3.80 2.23
N GLN A 3 -43.41 -2.86 1.30
CA GLN A 3 -42.62 -3.08 0.08
C GLN A 3 -41.14 -3.14 0.43
N GLN A 4 -40.41 -4.05 -0.21
CA GLN A 4 -38.96 -4.14 -0.13
C GLN A 4 -38.35 -3.90 -1.50
N TYR A 5 -37.13 -3.39 -1.48
CA TYR A 5 -36.32 -3.18 -2.67
C TYR A 5 -34.91 -3.70 -2.43
N THR A 6 -34.31 -4.25 -3.47
CA THR A 6 -32.97 -4.82 -3.43
C THR A 6 -31.93 -3.72 -3.64
N LEU A 7 -31.00 -3.59 -2.70
CA LEU A 7 -29.78 -2.82 -2.88
C LEU A 7 -28.66 -3.75 -3.35
N THR A 8 -28.06 -3.44 -4.49
CA THR A 8 -26.87 -4.11 -5.02
C THR A 8 -25.65 -3.20 -4.87
N VAL A 9 -24.57 -3.72 -4.31
CA VAL A 9 -23.26 -3.05 -4.29
C VAL A 9 -22.35 -3.69 -5.32
N THR A 10 -21.72 -2.89 -6.16
CA THR A 10 -20.68 -3.33 -7.08
C THR A 10 -19.35 -2.73 -6.68
N LYS A 11 -18.26 -3.46 -6.91
CA LYS A 11 -16.89 -2.98 -6.72
C LYS A 11 -16.22 -2.85 -8.09
N ASN A 12 -15.50 -1.76 -8.31
CA ASN A 12 -14.81 -1.49 -9.56
C ASN A 12 -13.40 -0.91 -9.32
N GLY A 13 -12.63 -0.81 -10.39
CA GLY A 13 -11.27 -0.25 -10.41
C GLY A 13 -10.20 -1.34 -10.35
N THR A 14 -8.93 -0.91 -10.24
CA THR A 14 -7.78 -1.82 -10.26
C THR A 14 -7.40 -2.33 -8.87
N GLY A 15 -7.85 -1.65 -7.81
CA GLY A 15 -7.61 -2.04 -6.43
C GLY A 15 -8.75 -2.85 -5.86
N THR A 16 -8.63 -3.17 -4.57
CA THR A 16 -9.58 -3.99 -3.83
C THR A 16 -10.00 -3.32 -2.52
N GLY A 17 -11.04 -3.90 -1.91
CA GLY A 17 -11.61 -3.43 -0.66
C GLY A 17 -12.95 -4.09 -0.36
N THR A 18 -13.54 -3.68 0.77
CA THR A 18 -14.84 -4.14 1.26
C THR A 18 -15.80 -2.97 1.39
N VAL A 19 -17.10 -3.26 1.33
CA VAL A 19 -18.17 -2.29 1.59
C VAL A 19 -19.13 -2.89 2.60
N THR A 20 -19.45 -2.15 3.65
CA THR A 20 -20.45 -2.55 4.65
C THR A 20 -21.59 -1.55 4.71
N SER A 21 -22.76 -1.96 5.22
CA SER A 21 -23.94 -1.08 5.34
C SER A 21 -24.41 -0.86 6.78
N ASN A 22 -25.11 0.25 6.99
CA ASN A 22 -25.98 0.50 8.13
C ASN A 22 -27.34 1.04 7.62
N PRO A 23 -28.48 0.36 7.84
CA PRO A 23 -28.65 -0.90 8.59
C PRO A 23 -27.84 -2.07 8.03
N ALA A 24 -27.43 -2.99 8.91
CA ALA A 24 -26.61 -4.14 8.55
C ALA A 24 -27.31 -5.03 7.52
N GLY A 25 -26.53 -5.61 6.61
CA GLY A 25 -27.01 -6.56 5.61
C GLY A 25 -26.09 -6.70 4.40
N ILE A 26 -25.39 -5.63 4.01
CA ILE A 26 -24.29 -5.71 3.05
C ILE A 26 -22.96 -5.91 3.79
N ASP A 27 -22.21 -6.92 3.38
CA ASP A 27 -20.77 -7.10 3.65
C ASP A 27 -20.09 -7.55 2.36
N CYS A 28 -19.91 -6.59 1.47
CA CYS A 28 -19.45 -6.78 0.10
C CYS A 28 -17.92 -6.98 0.05
N GLY A 29 -17.42 -7.87 0.90
CA GLY A 29 -16.27 -8.74 0.64
C GLY A 29 -16.70 -10.07 0.02
N GLN A 30 -17.89 -10.56 0.36
CA GLN A 30 -18.48 -11.81 -0.13
C GLN A 30 -19.97 -11.67 -0.49
N ASP A 31 -20.71 -10.79 0.21
CA ASP A 31 -22.15 -10.58 0.00
C ASP A 31 -22.47 -9.11 -0.32
N CYS A 32 -22.97 -8.88 -1.52
CA CYS A 32 -23.13 -7.56 -2.10
C CYS A 32 -24.58 -7.20 -2.41
N THR A 33 -25.56 -7.97 -1.94
CA THR A 33 -26.97 -7.73 -2.21
C THR A 33 -27.80 -7.88 -0.96
N GLN A 34 -28.71 -6.95 -0.71
CA GLN A 34 -29.61 -7.02 0.45
C GLN A 34 -30.93 -6.31 0.17
N ASP A 35 -32.02 -6.91 0.67
CA ASP A 35 -33.34 -6.29 0.63
C ASP A 35 -33.57 -5.38 1.84
N TYR A 36 -34.06 -4.18 1.57
CA TYR A 36 -34.42 -3.19 2.58
C TYR A 36 -35.87 -2.74 2.39
N LEU A 37 -36.50 -2.31 3.48
CA LEU A 37 -37.86 -1.76 3.43
C LEU A 37 -37.87 -0.43 2.65
N GLU A 38 -38.95 -0.18 1.93
CA GLU A 38 -39.18 1.10 1.28
C GLU A 38 -39.01 2.29 2.26
N GLY A 39 -38.31 3.32 1.81
CA GLY A 39 -37.97 4.52 2.58
C GLY A 39 -36.78 4.36 3.53
N THR A 40 -36.16 3.17 3.61
CA THR A 40 -34.95 2.98 4.42
C THR A 40 -33.81 3.81 3.85
N LEU A 41 -33.18 4.65 4.71
CA LEU A 41 -31.92 5.30 4.39
C LEU A 41 -30.77 4.38 4.76
N VAL A 42 -30.04 3.87 3.77
CA VAL A 42 -28.88 3.00 3.95
C VAL A 42 -27.61 3.84 3.81
N THR A 43 -26.71 3.73 4.79
CA THR A 43 -25.36 4.29 4.72
C THR A 43 -24.38 3.16 4.40
N LEU A 44 -23.64 3.29 3.30
CA LEU A 44 -22.56 2.39 2.92
C LEU A 44 -21.21 2.98 3.35
N THR A 45 -20.28 2.14 3.78
CA THR A 45 -18.91 2.52 4.14
C THR A 45 -17.93 1.65 3.38
N ALA A 46 -17.04 2.26 2.60
CA ALA A 46 -16.00 1.57 1.85
C ALA A 46 -14.67 1.55 2.64
N THR A 47 -14.07 0.37 2.73
CA THR A 47 -12.76 0.16 3.37
C THR A 47 -11.79 -0.42 2.34
N PRO A 48 -10.81 0.36 1.86
CA PRO A 48 -9.76 -0.14 0.96
C PRO A 48 -8.87 -1.17 1.64
N ASP A 49 -8.35 -2.11 0.85
CA ASP A 49 -7.27 -3.00 1.29
C ASP A 49 -5.93 -2.23 1.36
N PRO A 50 -4.88 -2.77 2.05
CA PRO A 50 -3.63 -2.04 2.30
C PRO A 50 -2.88 -1.53 1.06
N ASP A 51 -3.02 -2.21 -0.09
CA ASP A 51 -2.41 -1.85 -1.37
C ASP A 51 -3.33 -1.00 -2.27
N SER A 52 -4.44 -0.53 -1.72
CA SER A 52 -5.52 0.11 -2.45
C SER A 52 -5.98 1.40 -1.79
N SER A 53 -6.63 2.26 -2.58
CA SER A 53 -7.24 3.51 -2.13
C SER A 53 -8.67 3.61 -2.63
N PHE A 54 -9.54 4.25 -1.86
CA PHE A 54 -10.91 4.52 -2.29
C PHE A 54 -10.92 5.71 -3.25
N ALA A 55 -11.44 5.50 -4.46
CA ALA A 55 -11.49 6.51 -5.50
C ALA A 55 -12.84 7.23 -5.58
N GLY A 56 -13.90 6.66 -4.99
CA GLY A 56 -15.21 7.32 -4.89
C GLY A 56 -16.40 6.39 -5.13
N TRP A 57 -17.58 6.92 -4.81
CA TRP A 57 -18.88 6.31 -5.07
C TRP A 57 -19.48 6.75 -6.40
N SER A 58 -20.28 5.89 -7.02
CA SER A 58 -21.13 6.23 -8.19
C SER A 58 -22.39 5.35 -8.25
N GLY A 59 -23.26 5.58 -9.23
CA GLY A 59 -24.56 4.92 -9.34
C GLY A 59 -25.64 5.67 -8.57
N ASP A 60 -26.48 4.93 -7.85
CA ASP A 60 -27.60 5.48 -7.07
C ASP A 60 -27.20 6.07 -5.71
N CYS A 61 -25.92 5.94 -5.35
CA CYS A 61 -25.38 6.40 -4.08
C CYS A 61 -24.88 7.84 -4.14
N THR A 62 -25.17 8.61 -3.10
CA THR A 62 -24.63 9.95 -2.90
C THR A 62 -23.43 9.87 -1.95
N ASP A 63 -22.24 10.27 -2.41
CA ASP A 63 -21.05 10.38 -1.58
C ASP A 63 -21.26 11.45 -0.49
N ILE A 64 -21.01 11.10 0.77
CA ILE A 64 -21.15 11.98 1.94
C ILE A 64 -19.81 12.23 2.65
N GLY A 65 -18.69 11.82 2.04
CA GLY A 65 -17.33 11.94 2.59
C GLY A 65 -16.93 10.76 3.48
N ASN A 66 -15.65 10.74 3.88
CA ASN A 66 -15.05 9.69 4.72
C ASN A 66 -15.26 8.26 4.18
N ASN A 67 -15.20 8.09 2.86
CA ASN A 67 -15.49 6.85 2.14
C ASN A 67 -16.92 6.32 2.36
N GLN A 68 -17.87 7.18 2.75
CA GLN A 68 -19.26 6.81 2.97
C GLN A 68 -20.17 7.34 1.87
N ALA A 69 -21.24 6.60 1.61
CA ALA A 69 -22.33 7.04 0.76
C ALA A 69 -23.69 6.74 1.38
N GLN A 70 -24.71 7.47 0.93
CA GLN A 70 -26.09 7.25 1.31
C GLN A 70 -26.97 6.94 0.10
N VAL A 71 -27.94 6.06 0.32
CA VAL A 71 -28.98 5.71 -0.64
C VAL A 71 -30.31 5.51 0.10
N THR A 72 -31.37 6.14 -0.42
CA THR A 72 -32.74 5.92 0.09
C THR A 72 -33.42 4.87 -0.79
N MET A 73 -33.99 3.85 -0.17
CA MET A 73 -34.57 2.70 -0.86
C MET A 73 -36.01 2.98 -1.29
N ASP A 74 -36.20 3.52 -2.48
CA ASP A 74 -37.51 3.78 -3.11
C ASP A 74 -37.77 2.96 -4.39
N ALA A 75 -36.77 2.19 -4.80
CA ALA A 75 -36.76 1.24 -5.91
C ALA A 75 -35.55 0.32 -5.71
N ASP A 76 -35.38 -0.69 -6.57
CA ASP A 76 -34.11 -1.42 -6.61
C ASP A 76 -32.98 -0.46 -7.01
N LYS A 77 -31.87 -0.49 -6.27
CA LYS A 77 -30.74 0.45 -6.43
C LYS A 77 -29.43 -0.27 -6.62
N THR A 78 -28.51 0.35 -7.35
CA THR A 78 -27.13 -0.11 -7.51
C THR A 78 -26.15 0.99 -7.13
N CYS A 79 -25.28 0.70 -6.16
CA CYS A 79 -24.18 1.56 -5.75
C CYS A 79 -22.85 0.96 -6.14
N THR A 80 -21.98 1.74 -6.78
CA THR A 80 -20.64 1.29 -7.18
C THR A 80 -19.57 1.95 -6.32
N ALA A 81 -18.78 1.15 -5.60
CA ALA A 81 -17.57 1.57 -4.91
C ALA A 81 -16.35 1.37 -5.82
N THR A 82 -15.56 2.41 -6.07
CA THR A 82 -14.34 2.30 -6.89
C THR A 82 -13.09 2.29 -6.01
N PHE A 83 -12.23 1.28 -6.19
CA PHE A 83 -10.93 1.15 -5.52
C PHE A 83 -9.80 1.17 -6.55
N THR A 84 -8.69 1.84 -6.24
CA THR A 84 -7.54 1.93 -7.14
C THR A 84 -6.26 1.52 -6.44
N LEU A 85 -5.44 0.70 -7.10
CA LEU A 85 -4.11 0.31 -6.60
C LEU A 85 -3.26 1.55 -6.34
N VAL A 86 -2.63 1.59 -5.18
CA VAL A 86 -1.60 2.59 -4.87
C VAL A 86 -0.23 2.08 -5.28
N SER A 87 0.68 3.00 -5.62
CA SER A 87 2.05 2.63 -5.91
C SER A 87 2.74 2.12 -4.66
N GLY A 88 3.39 0.96 -4.74
CA GLY A 88 4.08 0.31 -3.61
C GLY A 88 5.55 0.01 -3.91
N LEU A 89 6.39 0.09 -2.88
CA LEU A 89 7.77 -0.42 -2.87
C LEU A 89 7.87 -1.43 -1.74
N GLU A 90 8.13 -2.68 -2.08
CA GLU A 90 8.37 -3.75 -1.12
C GLU A 90 9.85 -4.13 -1.12
N LEU A 91 10.46 -4.18 0.07
CA LEU A 91 11.81 -4.69 0.26
C LEU A 91 11.76 -6.08 0.89
N SER A 92 12.53 -7.01 0.35
CA SER A 92 12.67 -8.35 0.90
C SER A 92 14.14 -8.74 1.02
N LEU A 93 14.42 -9.57 2.02
CA LEU A 93 15.75 -10.14 2.25
C LEU A 93 15.69 -11.64 2.00
N ASN A 94 16.81 -12.21 1.57
CA ASN A 94 16.94 -13.66 1.44
C ASN A 94 16.87 -14.37 2.79
N GLN A 95 17.27 -13.72 3.87
CA GLN A 95 17.28 -14.24 5.24
C GLN A 95 17.07 -13.10 6.24
N SER A 96 16.67 -13.43 7.47
CA SER A 96 16.47 -12.47 8.57
C SER A 96 17.58 -12.49 9.63
N SER A 97 18.52 -13.44 9.55
CA SER A 97 19.69 -13.53 10.41
C SER A 97 20.90 -13.99 9.61
N PHE A 98 22.06 -13.40 9.89
CA PHE A 98 23.30 -13.61 9.15
C PHE A 98 24.49 -13.79 10.10
N GLN A 99 25.46 -14.58 9.69
CA GLN A 99 26.75 -14.80 10.33
C GLN A 99 27.92 -14.45 9.41
N THR A 100 29.15 -14.48 9.91
CA THR A 100 30.34 -14.27 9.08
C THR A 100 30.39 -15.28 7.93
N GLY A 101 30.58 -14.78 6.71
CA GLY A 101 30.57 -15.57 5.48
C GLY A 101 29.20 -15.64 4.79
N ASP A 102 28.10 -15.33 5.50
CA ASP A 102 26.79 -15.27 4.86
C ASP A 102 26.69 -14.08 3.91
N THR A 103 25.86 -14.26 2.88
CA THR A 103 25.61 -13.21 1.88
C THR A 103 24.17 -12.75 1.97
N LEU A 104 24.01 -11.47 2.31
CA LEU A 104 22.74 -10.76 2.23
C LEU A 104 22.45 -10.37 0.78
N ILE A 105 21.21 -10.58 0.38
CA ILE A 105 20.62 -10.10 -0.87
C ILE A 105 19.37 -9.32 -0.50
N LEU A 106 19.35 -8.04 -0.87
CA LEU A 106 18.19 -7.17 -0.80
C LEU A 106 17.51 -7.12 -2.16
N THR A 107 16.26 -7.55 -2.22
CA THR A 107 15.42 -7.48 -3.41
C THR A 107 14.36 -6.40 -3.20
N ALA A 108 14.01 -5.71 -4.27
CA ALA A 108 12.84 -4.84 -4.29
C ALA A 108 11.83 -5.30 -5.33
N THR A 109 10.56 -5.20 -4.96
CA THR A 109 9.41 -5.30 -5.86
C THR A 109 8.70 -3.95 -5.85
N VAL A 110 8.46 -3.39 -7.04
CA VAL A 110 7.67 -2.18 -7.22
C VAL A 110 6.37 -2.53 -7.92
N ILE A 111 5.27 -2.12 -7.31
CA ILE A 111 3.92 -2.25 -7.85
C ILE A 111 3.50 -0.86 -8.31
N PRO A 112 3.30 -0.63 -9.62
CA PRO A 112 2.78 0.64 -10.10
C PRO A 112 1.29 0.78 -9.73
N GLY A 113 0.92 1.96 -9.24
CA GLY A 113 -0.47 2.30 -8.95
C GLY A 113 -1.29 2.57 -10.21
N ALA A 114 -2.60 2.74 -10.03
CA ALA A 114 -3.54 3.01 -11.12
C ALA A 114 -3.28 4.36 -11.81
N THR A 115 -2.79 5.34 -11.06
CA THR A 115 -2.43 6.67 -11.57
C THR A 115 -0.92 6.76 -11.74
N PRO A 116 -0.43 7.11 -12.95
CA PRO A 116 1.00 7.29 -13.18
C PRO A 116 1.56 8.39 -12.28
N GLN A 117 2.48 8.03 -11.39
CA GLN A 117 3.10 8.95 -10.45
C GLN A 117 4.60 9.03 -10.69
N ARG A 118 5.17 10.24 -10.55
CA ARG A 118 6.62 10.45 -10.52
C ARG A 118 7.11 10.58 -9.09
N VAL A 119 8.13 9.81 -8.74
CA VAL A 119 8.65 9.73 -7.38
C VAL A 119 10.18 9.79 -7.36
N ASP A 120 10.73 10.28 -6.26
CA ASP A 120 12.11 10.02 -5.87
C ASP A 120 12.13 8.81 -4.92
N VAL A 121 12.96 7.80 -5.23
CA VAL A 121 13.06 6.55 -4.45
C VAL A 121 14.23 6.65 -3.49
N TYR A 122 14.00 6.38 -2.20
CA TYR A 122 15.05 6.28 -1.19
C TYR A 122 15.06 4.87 -0.61
N VAL A 123 16.26 4.27 -0.54
CA VAL A 123 16.51 3.03 0.17
C VAL A 123 17.63 3.28 1.16
N ALA A 124 17.40 2.98 2.43
CA ALA A 124 18.35 3.26 3.50
C ALA A 124 18.53 2.06 4.43
N LEU A 125 19.77 1.83 4.84
CA LEU A 125 20.14 0.89 5.88
C LEU A 125 20.30 1.62 7.21
N ARG A 126 19.59 1.18 8.24
CA ARG A 126 19.86 1.55 9.62
C ARG A 126 20.75 0.49 10.27
N LEU A 127 21.88 0.91 10.81
CA LEU A 127 22.81 0.08 11.57
C LEU A 127 22.38 -0.07 13.05
N PRO A 128 22.95 -1.03 13.79
CA PRO A 128 22.66 -1.24 15.22
C PRO A 128 22.88 0.02 16.07
N ASN A 129 23.92 0.79 15.76
CA ASN A 129 24.24 2.05 16.43
C ASN A 129 23.31 3.22 16.03
N GLY A 130 22.27 2.98 15.24
CA GLY A 130 21.29 3.96 14.79
C GLY A 130 21.73 4.84 13.62
N ILE A 131 22.96 4.67 13.11
CA ILE A 131 23.41 5.37 11.91
C ILE A 131 22.56 4.94 10.72
N ARG A 132 22.20 5.89 9.87
CA ARG A 132 21.48 5.67 8.62
C ARG A 132 22.40 5.93 7.44
N LEU A 133 22.47 4.96 6.53
CA LEU A 133 23.17 5.06 5.26
C LEU A 133 22.17 4.88 4.12
N PHE A 134 22.34 5.63 3.04
CA PHE A 134 21.47 5.63 1.88
C PHE A 134 22.16 4.90 0.73
N LEU A 135 21.45 3.96 0.14
CA LEU A 135 21.89 3.20 -1.02
C LEU A 135 21.89 4.10 -2.25
N GLN A 136 22.96 4.02 -3.04
CA GLN A 136 23.11 4.69 -4.32
C GLN A 136 23.14 3.65 -5.45
N TRP A 137 22.89 4.10 -6.68
CA TRP A 137 22.76 3.22 -7.84
C TRP A 137 24.05 2.44 -8.15
N ASP A 138 25.20 2.94 -7.73
CA ASP A 138 26.50 2.27 -7.85
C ASP A 138 26.73 1.22 -6.75
N GLY A 139 25.71 0.89 -5.95
CA GLY A 139 25.77 -0.07 -4.85
C GLY A 139 26.40 0.47 -3.57
N ARG A 140 26.79 1.75 -3.53
CA ARG A 140 27.44 2.34 -2.35
C ARG A 140 26.42 2.79 -1.31
N LEU A 141 26.84 2.71 -0.05
CA LEU A 141 26.11 3.25 1.10
C LEU A 141 26.77 4.56 1.56
N ILE A 142 26.01 5.65 1.55
CA ILE A 142 26.50 6.99 1.92
C ILE A 142 25.68 7.62 3.04
N ARG A 143 26.26 8.53 3.82
CA ARG A 143 25.52 9.22 4.90
C ARG A 143 24.56 10.31 4.38
N ALA A 144 24.80 10.83 3.18
CA ALA A 144 23.96 11.88 2.62
C ALA A 144 22.62 11.29 2.14
N ALA A 145 21.51 11.90 2.57
CA ALA A 145 20.17 11.54 2.10
C ALA A 145 20.00 11.91 0.63
N ARG A 146 20.36 10.98 -0.26
CA ARG A 146 20.20 11.11 -1.70
C ARG A 146 19.31 9.98 -2.21
N PRO A 147 18.41 10.28 -3.17
CA PRO A 147 17.57 9.26 -3.75
C PRO A 147 18.41 8.27 -4.56
N LEU A 148 18.03 7.00 -4.50
CA LEU A 148 18.53 5.94 -5.36
C LEU A 148 18.15 6.20 -6.81
N VAL A 149 16.90 6.60 -7.04
CA VAL A 149 16.36 6.97 -8.36
C VAL A 149 15.61 8.29 -8.25
N ARG A 150 15.82 9.20 -9.20
CA ARG A 150 15.18 10.53 -9.24
C ARG A 150 14.09 10.61 -10.29
N ASN A 151 13.02 11.31 -9.96
CA ASN A 151 11.92 11.67 -10.87
C ASN A 151 11.42 10.47 -11.71
N TRP A 152 11.40 9.30 -11.08
CA TRP A 152 11.08 8.04 -11.73
C TRP A 152 9.58 7.94 -11.92
N LEU A 153 9.14 7.72 -13.16
CA LEU A 153 7.77 7.32 -13.41
C LEU A 153 7.63 5.90 -12.88
N VAL A 154 6.81 5.70 -11.85
CA VAL A 154 6.67 4.38 -11.21
C VAL A 154 6.20 3.37 -12.24
N THR A 155 7.05 2.39 -12.52
CA THR A 155 6.76 1.23 -13.36
C THR A 155 7.02 -0.04 -12.56
N SER A 156 6.52 -1.18 -13.04
CA SER A 156 6.85 -2.46 -12.42
C SER A 156 8.36 -2.69 -12.43
N PHE A 157 8.86 -3.19 -11.30
CA PHE A 157 10.25 -3.59 -11.13
C PHE A 157 10.30 -4.76 -10.16
N HIS A 158 11.16 -5.73 -10.45
CA HIS A 158 11.52 -6.78 -9.51
C HIS A 158 12.99 -7.11 -9.71
N GLY A 159 13.81 -7.00 -8.67
CA GLY A 159 15.22 -7.30 -8.78
C GLY A 159 16.06 -7.00 -7.55
N GLU A 160 17.29 -7.49 -7.58
CA GLU A 160 18.30 -7.25 -6.56
C GLU A 160 18.72 -5.77 -6.58
N LEU A 161 18.66 -5.13 -5.41
CA LEU A 161 19.16 -3.77 -5.19
C LEU A 161 20.56 -3.75 -4.58
N PHE A 162 20.86 -4.72 -3.72
CA PHE A 162 22.09 -4.72 -2.94
C PHE A 162 22.48 -6.14 -2.54
N ARG A 163 23.79 -6.37 -2.53
CA ARG A 163 24.41 -7.62 -2.08
C ARG A 163 25.62 -7.33 -1.24
N HIS A 164 25.74 -8.04 -0.13
CA HIS A 164 26.88 -7.93 0.78
C HIS A 164 27.18 -9.26 1.46
N THR A 165 28.46 -9.63 1.46
CA THR A 165 28.93 -10.80 2.23
C THR A 165 29.57 -10.30 3.51
N PHE A 166 29.06 -10.75 4.65
CA PHE A 166 29.55 -10.35 5.97
C PHE A 166 30.95 -10.90 6.22
N ARG A 167 31.84 -10.04 6.70
CA ARG A 167 33.26 -10.35 6.89
C ARG A 167 33.64 -10.55 8.36
N GLY A 168 32.69 -10.38 9.28
CA GLY A 168 32.94 -10.43 10.73
C GLY A 168 33.50 -9.12 11.31
N THR A 169 33.63 -8.09 10.47
CA THR A 169 34.08 -6.74 10.90
C THR A 169 32.92 -5.78 11.13
N GLU A 170 31.73 -6.18 10.69
CA GLU A 170 30.49 -5.44 10.82
C GLU A 170 30.01 -5.45 12.29
N PRO A 171 29.34 -4.38 12.76
CA PRO A 171 28.78 -4.36 14.10
C PRO A 171 27.77 -5.49 14.35
N ASP A 172 27.91 -6.21 15.45
CA ASP A 172 26.89 -7.15 15.93
C ASP A 172 25.57 -6.42 16.27
N GLY A 173 24.44 -7.07 16.00
CA GLY A 173 23.10 -6.61 16.38
C GLY A 173 22.12 -6.42 15.23
N ASP A 174 21.09 -5.60 15.48
CA ASP A 174 19.94 -5.44 14.60
C ASP A 174 20.10 -4.32 13.57
N TYR A 175 19.77 -4.66 12.33
CA TYR A 175 19.76 -3.79 11.18
C TYR A 175 18.35 -3.67 10.63
N THR A 176 18.10 -2.59 9.87
CA THR A 176 16.81 -2.45 9.18
C THR A 176 16.99 -1.71 7.87
N TRP A 177 16.61 -2.36 6.76
CA TRP A 177 16.41 -1.68 5.49
C TRP A 177 15.06 -0.96 5.49
N LYS A 178 15.04 0.25 4.96
CA LYS A 178 13.83 1.05 4.77
C LYS A 178 13.77 1.58 3.35
N GLY A 179 12.64 1.37 2.68
CA GLY A 179 12.33 1.88 1.36
C GLY A 179 11.20 2.89 1.44
N ALA A 180 11.30 3.99 0.70
CA ALA A 180 10.24 4.99 0.63
C ALA A 180 10.17 5.65 -0.74
N PHE A 181 8.94 5.93 -1.19
CA PHE A 181 8.69 6.91 -2.23
C PHE A 181 8.55 8.30 -1.62
N THR A 182 9.11 9.29 -2.31
CA THR A 182 8.92 10.68 -1.98
C THR A 182 8.41 11.44 -3.20
N GLU A 183 7.64 12.49 -2.97
CA GLU A 183 7.28 13.41 -4.04
C GLU A 183 8.55 13.99 -4.66
N ALA A 184 8.60 13.96 -6.00
CA ALA A 184 9.80 14.26 -6.75
C ALA A 184 10.34 15.66 -6.41
N GLY A 185 11.59 15.73 -5.94
CA GLY A 185 12.25 16.98 -5.59
C GLY A 185 11.91 17.57 -4.22
N THR A 186 10.92 17.04 -3.48
CA THR A 186 10.45 17.68 -2.22
C THR A 186 10.86 16.92 -0.94
N ARG A 187 11.43 15.70 -1.06
CA ARG A 187 11.74 14.77 0.06
C ARG A 187 10.54 14.42 0.95
N ARG A 188 9.34 14.86 0.58
CA ARG A 188 8.11 14.53 1.29
C ARG A 188 7.77 13.07 0.99
N VAL A 189 7.79 12.22 2.02
CA VAL A 189 7.38 10.81 1.87
C VAL A 189 5.92 10.75 1.44
N ILE A 190 5.65 9.92 0.45
CA ILE A 190 4.32 9.62 -0.07
C ILE A 190 4.11 8.10 0.05
N GLY A 191 3.01 7.71 0.70
CA GLY A 191 2.73 6.30 0.97
C GLY A 191 3.46 5.73 2.18
N GLU A 192 3.41 4.40 2.31
CA GLU A 192 4.03 3.65 3.41
C GLU A 192 5.54 3.46 3.21
N ILE A 193 6.25 3.32 4.32
CA ILE A 193 7.68 2.99 4.33
C ILE A 193 7.81 1.48 4.49
N SER A 194 8.26 0.79 3.44
CA SER A 194 8.60 -0.63 3.55
C SER A 194 9.83 -0.82 4.42
N GLN A 195 9.81 -1.87 5.25
CA GLN A 195 10.89 -2.20 6.16
C GLN A 195 11.24 -3.68 6.09
N ALA A 196 12.53 -3.99 6.05
CA ALA A 196 13.06 -5.35 6.13
C ALA A 196 14.13 -5.43 7.23
N PRO A 197 13.78 -5.86 8.45
CA PRO A 197 14.73 -6.02 9.54
C PRO A 197 15.54 -7.31 9.39
N PHE A 198 16.78 -7.30 9.90
CA PHE A 198 17.61 -8.49 10.05
C PHE A 198 18.61 -8.34 11.20
N SER A 199 19.13 -9.45 11.71
CA SER A 199 20.24 -9.46 12.67
C SER A 199 21.53 -9.95 12.02
N PHE A 200 22.66 -9.45 12.49
CA PHE A 200 23.97 -10.02 12.19
C PHE A 200 24.70 -10.34 13.48
N THR A 201 25.29 -11.53 13.56
CA THR A 201 26.16 -11.96 14.66
C THR A 201 27.43 -12.59 14.09
N PRO A 202 28.62 -12.04 14.40
CA PRO A 202 29.90 -12.48 13.81
C PRO A 202 30.19 -13.98 13.92
#